data_AF-B0CUA3-F1
#
_entry.id   AF-B0CUA3-F1
#
_cell.length_a   1.000
_cell.length_b   1.000
_cell.length_c   1.000
_cell.angle_alpha   90.00
_cell.angle_beta   90.00
_cell.angle_gamma   90.00
#
_symmetry.space_group_name_H-M   'P 1'
#
loop_
_entity.id
_entity.type
_entity.pdbx_description
1 polymer ?
#
loop_
_entity_poly.entity_id
_entity_poly.type
_entity_poly.pdbx_seq_one_letter_code
_entity_poly.pdbx_strand_id
1 'polypeptide(L)'
;LTSFLGLLDLKTGVTVALLFALLNKVAGIYGLIAVLTGAGGSFAQLSLYIYSVFALVALGWGLRVVKHEDPKQTLYFAHLFFADHIFSTSWTVFFALVWWLWTPHDGRRQANSSAQKAMMELGNATALTPAEREEAAMAIWNHEKGMAAAVIIISWLFKIYFTLLLYSYASHLRKGSYRSLPLSR
;
A
#
# COMPACT_ATOMS: atom_id res chain seq x y z
N LEU A 1 6.64 5.47 -21.88
CA LEU A 1 5.32 4.89 -22.19
C LEU A 1 4.51 5.90 -23.00
N THR A 2 3.70 5.45 -23.95
CA THR A 2 2.80 6.29 -24.76
C THR A 2 1.33 6.16 -24.34
N SER A 3 1.02 5.16 -23.53
CA SER A 3 -0.32 4.84 -23.03
C SER A 3 -0.26 4.06 -21.72
N PHE A 4 -1.39 3.96 -21.03
CA PHE A 4 -1.59 3.09 -19.88
C PHE A 4 -2.18 1.75 -20.33
N LEU A 5 -1.44 0.67 -20.05
CA LEU A 5 -1.76 -0.71 -20.44
C LEU A 5 -2.05 -0.91 -21.95
N GLY A 6 -1.65 0.03 -22.80
CA GLY A 6 -2.01 0.00 -24.22
C GLY A 6 -3.45 0.45 -24.53
N LEU A 7 -4.25 0.78 -23.52
CA LEU A 7 -5.70 0.95 -23.66
C LEU A 7 -6.18 2.38 -23.37
N LEU A 8 -5.55 3.08 -22.43
CA LEU A 8 -5.96 4.41 -21.99
C LEU A 8 -4.83 5.44 -22.21
N ASP A 9 -5.19 6.72 -22.27
CA ASP A 9 -4.20 7.80 -22.31
C ASP A 9 -3.38 7.88 -21.01
N LEU A 10 -2.24 8.58 -21.08
CA LEU A 10 -1.33 8.70 -19.93
C LEU A 10 -1.96 9.46 -18.76
N LYS A 11 -2.75 10.51 -18.99
CA LYS A 11 -3.35 11.31 -17.91
C LYS A 11 -4.37 10.48 -17.15
N THR A 12 -5.23 9.75 -17.86
CA THR A 12 -6.20 8.83 -17.23
C THR A 12 -5.47 7.75 -16.44
N GLY A 13 -4.47 7.10 -17.05
CA GLY A 13 -3.68 6.07 -16.35
C GLY A 13 -2.97 6.59 -15.11
N VAL A 14 -2.34 7.77 -15.18
CA VAL A 14 -1.74 8.41 -14.01
C VAL A 14 -2.78 8.72 -12.96
N THR A 15 -3.96 9.25 -13.34
CA THR A 15 -5.04 9.53 -12.40
C THR A 15 -5.48 8.26 -11.67
N VAL A 16 -5.67 7.15 -12.38
CA VAL A 16 -6.00 5.84 -11.79
C VAL A 16 -4.90 5.39 -10.81
N ALA A 17 -3.63 5.49 -11.21
CA ALA A 17 -2.50 5.14 -10.32
C ALA A 17 -2.49 5.97 -9.03
N LEU A 18 -2.79 7.27 -9.12
CA LEU A 18 -2.87 8.15 -7.95
C LEU A 18 -4.08 7.85 -7.06
N LEU A 19 -5.21 7.43 -7.64
CA LEU A 19 -6.37 7.00 -6.85
C LEU A 19 -6.06 5.71 -6.07
N PHE A 20 -5.36 4.73 -6.66
CA PHE A 20 -4.88 3.57 -5.93
C PHE A 20 -3.90 3.96 -4.80
N ALA A 21 -2.97 4.87 -5.08
CA ALA A 21 -2.06 5.38 -4.06
C ALA A 21 -2.81 6.08 -2.92
N LEU A 22 -3.85 6.86 -3.25
CA LEU A 22 -4.68 7.57 -2.27
C LEU A 22 -5.41 6.58 -1.36
N LEU A 23 -6.07 5.57 -1.92
CA LEU A 23 -6.73 4.51 -1.14
C LEU A 23 -5.74 3.80 -0.21
N ASN A 24 -4.54 3.49 -0.71
CA ASN A 24 -3.48 2.87 0.09
C ASN A 24 -3.05 3.75 1.28
N LYS A 25 -2.97 5.08 1.12
CA LYS A 25 -2.58 5.98 2.24
C LYS A 25 -3.73 6.20 3.23
N VAL A 26 -4.99 6.17 2.77
CA VAL A 26 -6.16 6.24 3.65
C VAL A 26 -6.19 5.06 4.63
N ALA A 27 -5.79 3.85 4.22
CA ALA A 27 -5.65 2.71 5.14
C ALA A 27 -4.67 3.01 6.30
N GLY A 28 -3.60 3.76 6.03
CA GLY A 28 -2.67 4.23 7.06
C GLY A 28 -3.30 5.20 8.07
N ILE A 29 -4.26 6.03 7.64
CA ILE A 29 -5.01 6.93 8.55
C ILE A 29 -5.88 6.12 9.50
N TYR A 30 -6.58 5.10 8.99
CA TYR A 30 -7.34 4.21 9.87
C TYR A 30 -6.43 3.48 10.87
N GLY A 31 -5.22 3.07 10.45
CA GLY A 31 -4.20 2.56 11.35
C GLY A 31 -3.80 3.57 12.44
N LEU A 32 -3.63 4.85 12.09
CA LEU A 32 -3.35 5.91 13.07
C LEU A 32 -4.47 6.03 14.10
N ILE A 33 -5.72 6.08 13.64
CA ILE A 33 -6.90 6.19 14.50
C ILE A 33 -6.93 4.99 15.46
N ALA A 34 -6.72 3.77 14.96
CA ALA A 34 -6.70 2.57 15.78
C ALA A 34 -5.67 2.66 16.93
N VAL A 35 -4.42 3.06 16.62
CA VAL A 35 -3.36 3.26 17.62
C VAL A 35 -3.79 4.29 18.67
N LEU A 36 -4.32 5.44 18.23
CA LEU A 36 -4.77 6.52 19.13
C LEU A 36 -5.98 6.13 19.99
N THR A 37 -6.82 5.21 19.53
CA THR A 37 -7.97 4.66 20.27
C THR A 37 -7.60 3.49 21.19
N GLY A 38 -6.32 3.13 21.30
CA GLY A 38 -5.85 2.12 22.25
C GLY A 38 -5.76 0.70 21.69
N ALA A 39 -5.74 0.52 20.37
CA ALA A 39 -5.46 -0.80 19.76
C ALA A 39 -4.01 -1.28 19.95
N GLY A 40 -3.16 -0.46 20.59
CA GLY A 40 -1.73 -0.70 20.70
C GLY A 40 -1.01 -0.46 19.37
N GLY A 41 0.29 -0.72 19.36
CA GLY A 41 1.13 -0.59 18.16
C GLY A 41 2.58 -0.30 18.53
N SER A 42 3.49 -0.70 17.65
CA SER A 42 4.91 -0.36 17.79
C SER A 42 5.18 1.09 17.34
N PHE A 43 6.27 1.67 17.82
CA PHE A 43 6.77 2.96 17.33
C PHE A 43 6.94 2.98 15.80
N ALA A 44 7.34 1.84 15.23
CA ALA A 44 7.49 1.62 13.80
C ALA A 44 6.15 1.72 13.03
N GLN A 45 5.05 1.21 13.60
CA GLN A 45 3.72 1.35 13.01
C GLN A 45 3.23 2.80 13.09
N LEU A 46 3.46 3.46 14.23
CA LEU A 46 3.07 4.87 14.41
C LEU A 46 3.77 5.78 13.41
N SER A 47 5.09 5.61 13.19
CA SER A 47 5.84 6.42 12.23
C SER A 47 5.32 6.25 10.80
N LEU A 48 4.96 5.02 10.40
CA LEU A 48 4.33 4.75 9.10
C LEU A 48 2.99 5.46 8.94
N TYR A 49 2.17 5.44 9.99
CA TYR A 49 0.84 6.05 9.95
C TYR A 49 0.93 7.57 9.86
N ILE A 50 1.83 8.20 10.62
CA ILE A 50 2.14 9.63 10.50
C ILE A 50 2.64 9.97 9.09
N TYR A 51 3.57 9.18 8.57
CA TYR A 51 4.06 9.34 7.19
C TYR A 51 2.92 9.27 6.16
N SER A 52 1.96 8.36 6.35
CA SER A 52 0.81 8.22 5.45
C SER A 52 -0.06 9.47 5.39
N VAL A 53 -0.17 10.23 6.48
CA VAL A 53 -0.88 11.52 6.51
C VAL A 53 -0.17 12.54 5.60
N PHE A 54 1.14 12.70 5.75
CA PHE A 54 1.91 13.62 4.90
C PHE A 54 1.88 13.19 3.42
N ALA A 55 2.01 11.89 3.16
CA ALA A 55 1.91 11.34 1.82
C ALA A 55 0.51 11.60 1.21
N LEU A 56 -0.56 11.55 2.00
CA LEU A 56 -1.91 11.87 1.50
C LEU A 56 -2.03 13.32 1.04
N VAL A 57 -1.46 14.27 1.79
CA VAL A 57 -1.41 15.69 1.38
C VAL A 57 -0.64 15.85 0.06
N ALA A 58 0.51 15.17 -0.06
CA ALA A 58 1.30 15.18 -1.29
C ALA A 58 0.53 14.57 -2.49
N LEU A 59 -0.22 13.48 -2.28
CA LEU A 59 -1.06 12.88 -3.31
C LEU A 59 -2.23 13.79 -3.72
N GLY A 60 -2.85 14.50 -2.77
CA GLY A 60 -3.89 15.49 -3.07
C GLY A 60 -3.37 16.63 -3.94
N TRP A 61 -2.18 17.14 -3.62
CA TRP A 61 -1.49 18.11 -4.48
C TRP A 61 -1.15 17.51 -5.86
N GLY A 62 -0.61 16.29 -5.90
CA GLY A 62 -0.26 15.60 -7.15
C GLY A 62 -1.44 15.39 -8.10
N LEU A 63 -2.61 15.00 -7.57
CA LEU A 63 -3.85 14.89 -8.34
C LEU A 63 -4.24 16.23 -8.98
N ARG A 64 -4.13 17.33 -8.22
CA ARG A 64 -4.39 18.67 -8.76
C ARG A 64 -3.39 19.00 -9.88
N VAL A 65 -2.10 18.77 -9.66
CA VAL A 65 -1.03 19.06 -10.64
C VAL A 65 -1.23 18.29 -11.94
N VAL A 66 -1.46 16.98 -11.85
CA VAL A 66 -1.72 16.11 -13.02
C VAL A 66 -2.96 16.57 -13.77
N LYS A 67 -4.01 17.00 -13.07
CA LYS A 67 -5.24 17.51 -13.71
C LYS A 67 -4.98 18.78 -14.52
N HIS A 68 -4.14 19.68 -14.02
CA HIS A 68 -3.79 20.96 -14.67
C HIS A 68 -2.72 20.82 -15.77
N GLU A 69 -2.13 19.63 -15.93
CA GLU A 69 -1.12 19.34 -16.96
C GLU A 69 0.13 20.24 -16.88
N ASP A 70 0.47 20.75 -15.69
CA ASP A 70 1.69 21.57 -15.48
C ASP A 70 2.94 20.68 -15.63
N PRO A 71 3.80 20.89 -16.64
CA PRO A 71 4.92 20.00 -16.91
C PRO A 71 5.97 19.96 -15.79
N LYS A 72 6.25 21.12 -15.18
CA LYS A 72 7.31 21.26 -14.18
C LYS A 72 6.85 20.64 -12.86
N GLN A 73 5.65 21.00 -12.43
CA GLN A 73 5.09 20.47 -11.19
C GLN A 73 4.82 18.97 -11.31
N THR A 74 4.36 18.48 -12.47
CA THR A 74 4.14 17.04 -12.67
C THR A 74 5.44 16.26 -12.56
N LEU A 75 6.56 16.80 -13.05
CA LEU A 75 7.87 16.16 -12.91
C LEU A 75 8.36 16.14 -11.46
N TYR A 76 8.20 17.24 -10.72
CA TYR A 76 8.53 17.26 -9.27
C TYR A 76 7.68 16.27 -8.50
N PHE A 77 6.39 16.19 -8.81
CA PHE A 77 5.52 15.20 -8.21
C PHE A 77 5.92 13.77 -8.59
N ALA A 78 6.40 13.52 -9.82
CA ALA A 78 6.96 12.22 -10.21
C ALA A 78 8.16 11.81 -9.34
N HIS A 79 9.06 12.74 -9.02
CA HIS A 79 10.15 12.50 -8.08
C HIS A 79 9.65 12.19 -6.66
N LEU A 80 8.66 12.93 -6.17
CA LEU A 80 8.05 12.68 -4.86
C LEU A 80 7.35 11.32 -4.81
N PHE A 81 6.62 10.94 -5.85
CA PHE A 81 5.97 9.63 -5.96
C PHE A 81 6.99 8.49 -6.00
N PHE A 82 8.11 8.68 -6.71
CA PHE A 82 9.22 7.73 -6.70
C PHE A 82 9.87 7.60 -5.32
N ALA A 83 10.15 8.73 -4.65
CA ALA A 83 10.67 8.72 -3.29
C ALA A 83 9.73 8.00 -2.31
N ASP A 84 8.40 8.24 -2.43
CA ASP A 84 7.39 7.50 -1.67
C ASP A 84 7.46 6.00 -1.91
N HIS A 85 7.69 5.58 -3.17
CA HIS A 85 7.82 4.18 -3.50
C HIS A 85 9.09 3.56 -2.89
N ILE A 86 10.23 4.25 -2.90
CA ILE A 86 11.46 3.78 -2.25
C ILE A 86 11.26 3.61 -0.75
N PHE A 87 10.68 4.63 -0.10
CA PHE A 87 10.36 4.56 1.33
C PHE A 87 9.35 3.45 1.65
N SER A 88 8.30 3.31 0.84
CA SER A 88 7.33 2.23 1.01
C SER A 88 7.94 0.84 0.76
N THR A 89 8.96 0.75 -0.09
CA THR A 89 9.68 -0.49 -0.39
C THR A 89 10.50 -0.94 0.82
N SER A 90 11.23 -0.03 1.48
CA SER A 90 11.97 -0.40 2.70
C SER A 90 11.02 -0.94 3.77
N TRP A 91 9.83 -0.35 3.89
CA TRP A 91 8.81 -0.82 4.81
C TRP A 91 8.19 -2.16 4.41
N THR A 92 7.96 -2.37 3.10
CA THR A 92 7.48 -3.65 2.58
C THR A 92 8.49 -4.76 2.87
N VAL A 93 9.79 -4.50 2.71
CA VAL A 93 10.86 -5.46 3.04
C VAL A 93 10.89 -5.75 4.54
N PHE A 94 10.87 -4.70 5.38
CA PHE A 94 10.82 -4.86 6.83
C PHE A 94 9.62 -5.71 7.26
N PHE A 95 8.43 -5.38 6.78
CA PHE A 95 7.20 -6.14 7.05
C PHE A 95 7.32 -7.59 6.58
N ALA A 96 7.83 -7.83 5.37
CA ALA A 96 7.98 -9.18 4.84
C ALA A 96 8.92 -10.03 5.70
N LEU A 97 10.05 -9.48 6.17
CA LEU A 97 10.97 -10.18 7.07
C LEU A 97 10.30 -10.49 8.42
N VAL A 98 9.67 -9.50 9.04
CA VAL A 98 8.96 -9.67 10.32
C VAL A 98 7.87 -10.72 10.18
N TRP A 99 7.06 -10.62 9.14
CA TRP A 99 5.93 -11.51 8.93
C TRP A 99 6.43 -12.92 8.63
N TRP A 100 7.27 -13.15 7.61
CA TRP A 100 7.67 -14.52 7.24
C TRP A 100 8.67 -15.19 8.17
N LEU A 101 9.56 -14.44 8.84
CA LEU A 101 10.68 -15.02 9.59
C LEU A 101 10.52 -14.91 11.11
N TRP A 102 9.85 -13.88 11.62
CA TRP A 102 9.81 -13.60 13.06
C TRP A 102 8.42 -13.75 13.70
N THR A 103 7.35 -13.82 12.90
CA THR A 103 6.00 -13.99 13.40
C THR A 103 5.66 -15.48 13.45
N PRO A 104 5.28 -16.05 14.61
CA PRO A 104 4.75 -17.40 14.68
C PRO A 104 3.38 -17.48 14.01
N HIS A 105 3.15 -18.52 13.20
CA HIS A 105 1.88 -18.76 12.49
C HIS A 105 1.10 -19.93 13.10
N ASP A 106 1.24 -20.09 14.41
CA ASP A 106 0.69 -21.20 15.20
C ASP A 106 -0.74 -20.96 15.70
N GLY A 107 -1.39 -19.90 15.21
CA GLY A 107 -2.78 -19.59 15.55
C GLY A 107 -3.00 -19.19 17.01
N ARG A 108 -1.95 -18.79 17.74
CA ARG A 108 -2.09 -18.25 19.10
C ARG A 108 -3.05 -17.07 19.10
N ARG A 109 -4.03 -17.10 20.01
CA ARG A 109 -4.96 -15.99 20.20
C ARG A 109 -4.22 -14.83 20.83
N GLN A 110 -4.23 -13.68 20.16
CA GLN A 110 -3.68 -12.43 20.68
C GLN A 110 -4.83 -11.46 20.93
N ALA A 111 -4.95 -10.96 22.15
CA ALA A 111 -5.89 -9.89 22.49
C ALA A 111 -5.15 -8.56 22.39
N ASN A 112 -5.63 -7.65 21.54
CA ASN A 112 -5.04 -6.31 21.38
C ASN A 112 -5.75 -5.26 22.26
N SER A 113 -6.75 -5.66 23.05
CA SER A 113 -7.47 -4.78 24.00
C SER A 113 -8.09 -5.58 25.14
N SER A 114 -8.42 -4.89 26.24
CA SER A 114 -9.17 -5.45 27.36
C SER A 114 -10.54 -5.97 26.93
N ALA A 115 -11.22 -5.28 26.02
CA ALA A 115 -12.49 -5.71 25.45
C ALA A 115 -12.34 -7.02 24.64
N GLN A 116 -11.33 -7.13 23.77
CA GLN A 116 -11.05 -8.37 23.05
C GLN A 116 -10.70 -9.53 24.00
N LYS A 117 -9.94 -9.25 25.07
CA LYS A 117 -9.63 -10.24 26.09
C LYS A 117 -10.90 -10.75 26.79
N ALA A 118 -11.79 -9.84 27.20
CA ALA A 118 -13.06 -10.19 27.81
C ALA A 118 -13.95 -11.01 26.85
N MET A 119 -14.00 -10.65 25.55
CA MET A 119 -14.72 -11.46 24.54
C MET A 119 -14.11 -12.85 24.37
N MET A 120 -12.78 -12.98 24.40
CA MET A 120 -12.10 -14.27 24.35
C MET A 120 -12.39 -15.14 25.57
N GLU A 121 -12.52 -14.53 26.75
CA GLU A 121 -12.85 -15.22 28.01
C GLU A 121 -14.34 -15.61 28.08
N LEU A 122 -15.24 -14.81 27.51
CA LEU A 122 -16.68 -15.09 27.40
C LEU A 122 -17.00 -16.19 26.38
N GLY A 123 -16.14 -16.39 25.38
CA GLY A 123 -16.31 -17.38 24.33
C GLY A 123 -16.07 -18.81 24.81
N ASN A 124 -17.09 -19.42 25.43
CA ASN A 124 -17.06 -20.81 25.88
C ASN A 124 -17.89 -21.71 24.93
N ALA A 125 -17.32 -22.15 23.80
CA ALA A 125 -17.89 -23.22 22.98
C ALA A 125 -16.84 -23.78 21.99
N THR A 126 -16.58 -25.10 22.07
CA THR A 126 -15.86 -25.92 21.08
C THR A 126 -14.52 -25.36 20.60
N ALA A 127 -13.59 -25.11 21.51
CA ALA A 127 -12.24 -24.71 21.15
C ALA A 127 -11.38 -25.95 20.81
N LEU A 128 -10.78 -25.98 19.62
CA LEU A 128 -9.67 -26.89 19.30
C LEU A 128 -8.66 -26.88 20.46
N THR A 129 -8.09 -28.03 20.78
CA THR A 129 -6.93 -28.11 21.68
C THR A 129 -5.79 -27.22 21.14
N PRO A 130 -4.84 -26.79 21.99
CA PRO A 130 -3.70 -25.99 21.51
C PRO A 130 -2.95 -26.64 20.33
N ALA A 131 -2.76 -27.96 20.37
CA ALA A 131 -2.08 -28.71 19.31
C ALA A 131 -2.89 -28.74 18.00
N GLU A 132 -4.18 -29.08 18.06
CA GLU A 132 -5.05 -29.07 16.88
C GLU A 132 -5.17 -27.68 16.24
N ARG A 133 -5.12 -26.62 17.06
CA ARG A 133 -5.12 -25.24 16.56
C ARG A 133 -3.84 -24.90 15.82
N GLU A 134 -2.69 -25.27 16.37
CA GLU A 134 -1.40 -25.04 15.75
C GLU A 134 -1.30 -25.80 14.42
N GLU A 135 -1.72 -27.07 14.39
CA GLU A 135 -1.76 -27.87 13.16
C GLU A 135 -2.66 -27.22 12.10
N ALA A 136 -3.88 -26.82 12.46
CA ALA A 136 -4.81 -26.15 11.55
C ALA A 136 -4.25 -24.79 11.05
N ALA A 137 -3.65 -24.00 11.93
CA ALA A 137 -3.06 -22.70 11.58
C ALA A 137 -1.86 -22.87 10.64
N MET A 138 -0.99 -23.84 10.91
CA MET A 138 0.16 -24.14 10.06
C MET A 138 -0.25 -24.70 8.70
N ALA A 139 -1.32 -25.49 8.62
CA ALA A 139 -1.90 -25.93 7.35
C ALA A 139 -2.35 -24.74 6.49
N ILE A 140 -3.09 -23.79 7.08
CA ILE A 140 -3.51 -22.54 6.40
C ILE A 140 -2.29 -21.73 5.96
N TRP A 141 -1.34 -21.50 6.88
CA TRP A 141 -0.14 -20.72 6.57
C TRP A 141 0.67 -21.32 5.41
N ASN A 142 0.89 -22.63 5.42
CA ASN A 142 1.64 -23.31 4.36
C ASN A 142 0.94 -23.23 3.01
N HIS A 143 -0.39 -23.24 3.00
CA HIS A 143 -1.19 -23.08 1.80
C HIS A 143 -1.18 -21.63 1.27
N GLU A 144 -1.30 -20.64 2.15
CA GLU A 144 -1.53 -19.24 1.74
C GLU A 144 -0.26 -18.40 1.56
N LYS A 145 0.85 -18.74 2.23
CA LYS A 145 2.06 -17.92 2.25
C LYS A 145 2.63 -17.64 0.85
N GLY A 146 2.54 -18.61 -0.06
CA GLY A 146 3.02 -18.44 -1.44
C GLY A 146 2.17 -17.42 -2.21
N MET A 147 0.84 -17.53 -2.11
CA MET A 147 -0.09 -16.61 -2.74
C MET A 147 0.06 -15.19 -2.17
N ALA A 148 0.17 -15.07 -0.83
CA ALA A 148 0.38 -13.78 -0.18
C ALA A 148 1.68 -13.10 -0.67
N ALA A 149 2.79 -13.84 -0.76
CA ALA A 149 4.05 -13.33 -1.30
C ALA A 149 3.92 -12.89 -2.76
N ALA A 150 3.25 -13.68 -3.61
CA ALA A 150 3.02 -13.35 -5.01
C ALA A 150 2.20 -12.06 -5.16
N VAL A 151 1.13 -11.90 -4.38
CA VAL A 151 0.30 -10.67 -4.38
C VAL A 151 1.14 -9.46 -3.98
N ILE A 152 2.00 -9.57 -2.97
CA ILE A 152 2.90 -8.49 -2.55
C ILE A 152 3.86 -8.12 -3.67
N ILE A 153 4.54 -9.10 -4.29
CA ILE A 153 5.51 -8.86 -5.36
C ILE A 153 4.84 -8.24 -6.59
N ILE A 154 3.70 -8.78 -7.02
CA ILE A 154 2.95 -8.25 -8.16
C ILE A 154 2.52 -6.82 -7.88
N SER A 155 1.96 -6.55 -6.70
CA SER A 155 1.56 -5.20 -6.29
C SER A 155 2.74 -4.23 -6.26
N TRP A 156 3.91 -4.70 -5.83
CA TRP A 156 5.14 -3.92 -5.83
C TRP A 156 5.61 -3.57 -7.26
N LEU A 157 5.60 -4.55 -8.18
CA LEU A 157 5.93 -4.32 -9.60
C LEU A 157 4.94 -3.35 -10.28
N PHE A 158 3.65 -3.44 -9.96
CA PHE A 158 2.65 -2.49 -10.43
C PHE A 158 2.95 -1.05 -9.99
N LYS A 159 3.45 -0.83 -8.77
CA LYS A 159 3.88 0.50 -8.31
C LYS A 159 5.09 1.05 -9.08
N ILE A 160 6.03 0.18 -9.48
CA ILE A 160 7.13 0.57 -10.38
C ILE A 160 6.56 1.03 -11.72
N TYR A 161 5.63 0.26 -12.30
CA TYR A 161 4.97 0.63 -13.54
C TYR A 161 4.24 1.98 -13.43
N PHE A 162 3.50 2.22 -12.34
CA PHE A 162 2.85 3.51 -12.08
C PHE A 162 3.84 4.67 -11.99
N THR A 163 5.01 4.43 -11.39
CA THR A 163 6.06 5.44 -11.34
C THR A 163 6.60 5.78 -12.73
N LEU A 164 6.88 4.76 -13.55
CA LEU A 164 7.29 4.94 -14.96
C LEU A 164 6.22 5.64 -15.79
N LEU A 165 4.95 5.36 -15.52
CA LEU A 165 3.80 6.00 -16.16
C LEU A 165 3.77 7.50 -15.85
N LEU A 166 3.92 7.87 -14.58
CA LEU A 166 3.94 9.27 -14.15
C LEU A 166 5.14 10.04 -14.72
N TYR A 167 6.33 9.44 -14.75
CA TYR A 167 7.49 10.04 -15.43
C TYR A 167 7.28 10.17 -16.94
N SER A 168 6.67 9.18 -17.58
CA SER A 168 6.34 9.24 -19.01
C SER A 168 5.40 10.40 -19.29
N TYR A 169 4.35 10.54 -18.49
CA TYR A 169 3.40 11.65 -18.59
C TYR A 169 4.10 13.01 -18.41
N ALA A 170 4.89 13.18 -17.35
CA ALA A 170 5.67 14.40 -17.12
C ALA A 170 6.62 14.75 -18.29
N SER A 171 7.29 13.74 -18.83
CA SER A 171 8.22 13.90 -19.96
C SER A 171 7.48 14.35 -21.24
N HIS A 172 6.33 13.76 -21.54
CA HIS A 172 5.50 14.14 -22.69
C HIS A 172 4.91 15.56 -22.54
N LEU A 173 4.48 15.94 -21.34
CA LEU A 173 4.06 17.32 -21.06
C LEU A 173 5.20 18.31 -21.29
N ARG A 174 6.41 18.02 -20.79
CA ARG A 174 7.56 18.91 -20.91
C ARG A 174 8.04 19.07 -22.35
N LYS A 175 7.91 18.03 -23.16
CA LYS A 175 8.25 18.04 -24.59
C LYS A 175 7.13 18.60 -25.48
N GLY A 176 5.95 18.88 -24.93
CA GLY A 176 4.77 19.27 -25.71
C GLY A 176 4.19 18.15 -26.58
N SER A 177 4.68 16.92 -26.46
CA SER A 177 4.26 15.78 -27.30
C SER A 177 3.11 14.97 -26.71
N TYR A 178 2.55 15.40 -25.57
CA TYR A 178 1.44 14.69 -24.95
C TYR A 178 0.23 14.60 -25.89
N ARG A 179 -0.13 15.69 -26.59
CA ARG A 179 -1.29 15.76 -27.51
C ARG A 179 -1.07 15.05 -28.85
N SER A 180 0.14 14.61 -29.15
CA SER A 180 0.45 13.85 -30.36
C SER A 180 0.46 12.33 -30.14
N LEU A 181 0.09 11.86 -28.94
CA LEU A 181 0.05 10.43 -28.64
C LEU A 181 -1.22 9.79 -29.23
N PRO A 182 -1.19 8.53 -29.68
CA PRO A 182 -2.33 7.91 -30.36
C PRO A 182 -3.64 7.88 -29.56
N LEU A 183 -3.54 7.83 -28.23
CA LEU A 183 -4.69 7.75 -27.33
C LEU A 183 -5.01 9.06 -26.62
N SER A 184 -4.20 10.11 -26.77
CA SER A 184 -4.51 11.41 -26.18
C SER A 184 -5.48 12.16 -27.11
N ARG A 185 -6.68 12.43 -26.61
CA ARG A 185 -7.63 13.35 -27.23
C ARG A 185 -7.62 14.67 -26.46
#